data_AF-A0A957CEP2-F1
#
_entry.id   AF-A0A957CEP2-F1
#
_cell.length_a   1.000
_cell.length_b   1.000
_cell.length_c   1.000
_cell.angle_alpha   90.00
_cell.angle_beta   90.00
_cell.angle_gamma   90.00
#
_symmetry.space_group_name_H-M   'P 1'
#
loop_
_entity.id
_entity.type
_entity.pdbx_description
1 polymer ?
#
loop_
_entity_poly.entity_id
_entity_poly.type
_entity_poly.pdbx_seq_one_letter_code
_entity_poly.pdbx_strand_id
1 'polypeptide(L)' 'MSEALFDFLNELDKRTTGALRTDEYSRILYSTDASIYQVKPHAVLLPQTADDVQAAVELAAKHHVPLLP' A
#
# COMPACT_ATOMS: atom_id res chain seq x y z
N MET A 1 -2.76 0.51 14.57
CA MET A 1 -2.94 -0.15 13.26
C MET A 1 -4.20 -0.98 13.36
N SER A 2 -5.15 -0.88 12.42
CA SER A 2 -6.28 -1.82 12.41
C SER A 2 -5.79 -3.22 12.08
N GLU A 3 -6.47 -4.24 12.61
CA GLU A 3 -6.16 -5.65 12.34
C GLU A 3 -6.23 -5.96 10.84
N ALA A 4 -7.28 -5.47 10.17
CA ALA A 4 -7.46 -5.59 8.72
C ALA A 4 -6.30 -5.01 7.89
N LEU A 5 -5.70 -3.89 8.33
CA LEU A 5 -4.56 -3.30 7.62
C LEU A 5 -3.30 -4.15 7.80
N PHE A 6 -3.08 -4.71 8.99
CA PHE A 6 -1.95 -5.59 9.24
C PHE A 6 -2.06 -6.88 8.41
N ASP A 7 -3.24 -7.49 8.38
CA ASP A 7 -3.50 -8.70 7.59
C ASP A 7 -3.37 -8.44 6.09
N PHE A 8 -3.91 -7.31 5.61
CA PHE A 8 -3.74 -6.87 4.23
C PHE A 8 -2.26 -6.75 3.85
N LEU A 9 -1.44 -6.05 4.64
CA LEU A 9 -0.02 -5.86 4.34
C LEU A 9 0.76 -7.18 4.33
N ASN A 10 0.47 -8.08 5.27
CA ASN A 10 1.10 -9.41 5.32
C ASN A 10 0.71 -10.30 4.13
N GLU A 11 -0.55 -10.26 3.69
CA GLU A 11 -1.01 -11.04 2.54
C GLU A 11 -0.48 -10.43 1.23
N LEU A 12 -0.39 -9.10 1.17
CA LEU A 12 0.16 -8.38 0.02
C LEU A 12 1.64 -8.70 -0.19
N ASP A 13 2.46 -8.60 0.86
CA ASP A 13 3.90 -8.90 0.80
C ASP A 13 4.19 -10.33 0.30
N LYS A 14 3.33 -11.29 0.62
CA LYS A 14 3.46 -12.69 0.17
C LYS A 14 3.00 -12.92 -1.26
N ARG A 15 2.04 -12.12 -1.76
CA ARG A 15 1.40 -12.34 -3.06
C ARG A 15 2.03 -11.48 -4.17
N THR A 16 2.74 -10.42 -3.82
CA THR A 16 3.43 -9.55 -4.78
C THR A 16 4.92 -9.82 -4.80
N THR A 17 5.52 -9.64 -5.97
CA THR A 17 6.99 -9.63 -6.16
C THR A 17 7.58 -8.22 -6.03
N GLY A 18 6.71 -7.21 -6.00
CA GLY A 18 7.06 -5.81 -5.79
C GLY A 18 7.56 -5.50 -4.37
N ALA A 19 8.13 -4.29 -4.21
CA ALA A 19 8.62 -3.86 -2.91
C ALA A 19 7.51 -3.20 -2.09
N LEU A 20 7.16 -3.80 -0.95
CA LEU A 20 6.27 -3.19 0.03
C LEU A 20 7.07 -2.38 1.06
N ARG A 21 6.81 -1.08 1.12
CA ARG A 21 7.52 -0.16 2.02
C ARG A 21 6.58 0.42 3.07
N THR A 22 6.96 0.25 4.33
CA THR A 22 6.24 0.78 5.50
C THR A 22 7.08 1.80 6.28
N ASP A 23 8.32 2.05 5.84
CA ASP A 23 9.23 3.00 6.44
C ASP A 23 8.74 4.44 6.28
N GLU A 24 9.13 5.28 7.23
CA GLU A 24 8.67 6.66 7.30
C GLU A 24 9.09 7.48 6.07
N TYR A 25 10.30 7.29 5.58
CA TYR A 25 10.84 8.06 4.47
C TYR A 25 10.05 7.82 3.19
N SER A 26 9.84 6.56 2.83
CA SER A 26 9.03 6.18 1.67
C SER A 26 7.60 6.71 1.79
N ARG A 27 6.98 6.61 2.96
CA ARG A 27 5.63 7.13 3.17
C ARG A 27 5.55 8.65 3.02
N ILE A 28 6.55 9.40 3.47
CA ILE A 28 6.63 10.85 3.25
C ILE A 28 6.81 11.16 1.76
N LEU A 29 7.70 10.45 1.07
CA LEU A 29 7.99 10.66 -0.35
C LEU A 29 6.75 10.47 -1.24
N TYR A 30 5.92 9.47 -0.93
CA TYR A 30 4.70 9.14 -1.67
C TYR A 30 3.44 9.69 -1.02
N SER A 31 3.56 10.64 -0.10
CA SER A 31 2.39 11.31 0.43
C SER A 31 1.75 12.19 -0.64
N THR A 32 0.44 12.07 -0.81
CA THR A 32 -0.31 12.81 -1.82
C THR A 32 -0.57 14.23 -1.33
N ASP A 33 -0.37 15.21 -2.23
CA ASP A 33 -0.45 16.66 -2.02
C ASP A 33 0.85 17.32 -1.48
N ALA A 34 1.28 18.39 -2.14
CA ALA A 34 2.45 19.22 -1.79
C ALA A 34 2.07 20.38 -0.84
N SER A 35 0.85 20.36 -0.32
CA SER A 35 0.31 21.35 0.59
C SER A 35 0.40 20.91 2.06
N ILE A 36 -0.04 21.78 2.96
CA ILE A 36 -0.10 21.54 4.41
C ILE A 36 -1.08 20.40 4.82
N TYR A 37 -1.91 19.90 3.90
CA TYR A 37 -2.93 18.87 4.16
C TYR A 37 -2.53 17.46 3.70
N GLN A 38 -1.23 17.28 3.44
CA GLN A 38 -0.61 16.05 2.94
C GLN A 38 -1.21 14.77 3.55
N VAL A 39 -1.71 13.88 2.68
CA VAL A 39 -2.26 12.57 3.09
C VAL A 39 -1.13 11.55 3.08
N LYS A 40 -0.64 11.20 4.27
CA LYS A 40 0.42 10.20 4.45
C LYS A 40 -0.14 8.77 4.32
N PRO A 41 0.33 7.95 3.37
CA PRO A 41 -0.12 6.58 3.24
C PRO A 41 0.33 5.72 4.43
N HIS A 42 -0.34 4.59 4.61
CA HIS A 42 0.05 3.58 5.61
C HIS A 42 1.24 2.73 5.14
N ALA A 43 1.28 2.43 3.84
CA ALA A 43 2.35 1.71 3.16
C ALA A 43 2.38 2.11 1.68
N VAL A 44 3.47 1.81 0.99
CA VAL A 44 3.66 2.04 -0.43
C VAL A 44 4.04 0.71 -1.07
N LEU A 45 3.27 0.26 -2.06
CA LEU A 45 3.66 -0.86 -2.90
C LEU A 45 4.31 -0.32 -4.18
N LEU A 46 5.49 -0.82 -4.50
CA LEU A 46 6.15 -0.61 -5.79
C LEU A 46 6.00 -1.90 -6.61
N PRO A 47 4.91 -2.06 -7.39
CA PRO A 47 4.66 -3.27 -8.17
C PRO A 47 5.71 -3.41 -9.28
N GLN A 48 6.12 -4.65 -9.56
CA GLN A 48 7.03 -4.97 -10.68
C GLN A 48 6.28 -5.54 -11.89
N THR A 49 5.09 -6.10 -11.65
CA THR A 49 4.29 -6.79 -12.66
C THR A 49 2.83 -6.32 -12.62
N ALA A 50 2.09 -6.59 -13.69
CA ALA A 50 0.65 -6.36 -13.71
C ALA A 50 -0.09 -7.26 -12.68
N ASP A 51 0.43 -8.46 -12.44
CA ASP A 51 -0.12 -9.40 -11.46
C ASP A 51 -0.01 -8.84 -10.04
N ASP A 52 1.05 -8.09 -9.72
CA ASP A 52 1.18 -7.42 -8.42
C ASP A 52 0.08 -6.38 -8.20
N VAL A 53 -0.25 -5.61 -9.24
CA VAL A 53 -1.33 -4.60 -9.19
C VAL A 53 -2.68 -5.28 -9.03
N GLN A 54 -2.93 -6.35 -9.79
CA GLN A 54 -4.15 -7.13 -9.67
C GLN A 54 -4.30 -7.72 -8.26
N ALA A 55 -3.23 -8.31 -7.73
CA ALA A 55 -3.21 -8.86 -6.39
C ALA A 55 -3.50 -7.78 -5.33
N ALA A 56 -2.92 -6.59 -5.48
CA ALA A 56 -3.15 -5.46 -4.57
C ALA A 56 -4.62 -5.03 -4.57
N VAL A 57 -5.24 -4.88 -5.75
CA VAL A 57 -6.65 -4.47 -5.89
C VAL A 57 -7.60 -5.51 -5.30
N GLU A 58 -7.38 -6.80 -5.58
CA GLU A 58 -8.20 -7.89 -5.04
C GLU A 58 -8.13 -7.95 -3.50
N LEU A 59 -6.92 -7.86 -2.94
CA LEU A 59 -6.72 -7.89 -1.49
C LEU A 59 -7.26 -6.63 -0.80
N ALA A 60 -7.11 -5.46 -1.45
CA ALA A 60 -7.65 -4.21 -0.94
C ALA A 60 -9.16 -4.26 -0.84
N ALA A 61 -9.85 -4.82 -1.84
CA ALA A 61 -11.29 -5.05 -1.80
C ALA A 61 -11.69 -6.03 -0.69
N LYS A 62 -10.98 -7.16 -0.55
CA LYS A 62 -11.22 -8.17 0.50
C LYS A 62 -11.10 -7.58 1.91
N HIS A 63 -10.05 -6.81 2.16
CA HIS A 63 -9.72 -6.25 3.48
C HIS A 63 -10.30 -4.86 3.72
N HIS A 64 -11.05 -4.31 2.77
CA HIS A 64 -11.63 -2.96 2.82
C HIS A 64 -10.58 -1.86 3.05
N VAL A 65 -9.42 -2.00 2.41
CA VAL A 65 -8.31 -1.04 2.48
C VAL A 65 -8.33 -0.16 1.23
N PRO A 66 -8.31 1.18 1.35
CA PRO A 66 -8.26 2.06 0.18
C PRO A 66 -6.88 2.04 -0.49
N LEU A 67 -6.87 2.09 -1.82
CA LEU A 67 -5.67 2.26 -2.64
C LEU A 67 -5.68 3.61 -3.36
N LEU A 68 -4.50 4.19 -3.51
CA LEU A 68 -4.25 5.41 -4.26
C LEU A 68 -3.10 5.13 -5.26
N PRO A 69 -3.23 5.55 -6.53
CA PRO A 69 -2.15 5.44 -7.52
C PRO A 69 -1.06 6.49 -7.36
#